data_AF-A0A397VBF0-F1
#
_entry.id   AF-A0A397VBF0-F1
#
_cell.length_a   1.000
_cell.length_b   1.000
_cell.length_c   1.000
_cell.angle_alpha   90.00
_cell.angle_beta   90.00
_cell.angle_gamma   90.00
#
_symmetry.space_group_name_H-M   'P 1'
#
loop_
_entity.id
_entity.type
_entity.pdbx_description
1 polymer ?
#
loop_
_entity_poly.entity_id
_entity_poly.type
_entity_poly.pdbx_seq_one_letter_code
_entity_poly.pdbx_strand_id
1 'polypeptide(L)'
;FIGWVDDSWGYNGDDGSFGFSGRYILYLPLFSTGNTIGCCLNFKNNTAFYTKNGISLGIAFQNLKGTLYPCVGLKSQGGSIEVNFGSRKFKFAGNPE
;
A
#
# COMPACT_ATOMS: atom_id res chain seq x y z
N PHE A 1 1.23 -8.62 11.79
CA PHE A 1 0.82 -7.38 11.09
C PHE A 1 0.92 -7.62 9.59
N ILE A 2 0.23 -6.83 8.76
CA ILE A 2 0.28 -7.00 7.30
C ILE A 2 1.75 -6.89 6.83
N GLY A 3 2.19 -7.80 5.96
CA GLY A 3 3.59 -7.88 5.52
C GLY A 3 4.49 -8.73 6.44
N TRP A 4 4.03 -9.10 7.63
CA TRP A 4 4.76 -9.95 8.59
C TRP A 4 4.34 -11.42 8.58
N VAL A 5 3.19 -11.74 7.98
CA VAL A 5 2.73 -13.12 7.80
C VAL A 5 2.82 -13.49 6.33
N ASP A 6 2.93 -14.79 6.05
CA ASP A 6 2.90 -15.29 4.68
C ASP A 6 1.63 -14.85 3.96
N ASP A 7 1.75 -14.69 2.63
CA ASP A 7 0.67 -14.24 1.75
C ASP A 7 0.06 -12.89 2.15
N SER A 8 0.88 -12.02 2.77
CA SER A 8 0.49 -10.64 3.06
C SER A 8 1.57 -9.64 2.64
N TRP A 9 1.12 -8.53 2.06
CA TRP A 9 1.96 -7.47 1.50
C TRP A 9 1.53 -6.14 2.10
N GLY A 10 2.45 -5.39 2.71
CA GLY A 10 2.09 -4.18 3.46
C GLY A 10 3.09 -3.05 3.33
N TYR A 11 2.62 -1.81 3.51
CA TYR A 11 3.40 -0.59 3.62
C TYR A 11 3.19 0.02 5.01
N ASN A 12 4.26 0.19 5.76
CA ASN A 12 4.21 0.68 7.14
C ASN A 12 4.53 2.18 7.19
N GLY A 13 3.72 2.93 7.94
CA GLY A 13 3.83 4.39 8.02
C GLY A 13 4.83 4.91 9.03
N ASP A 14 5.17 4.10 10.04
CA ASP A 14 6.10 4.43 11.12
C ASP A 14 7.57 4.36 10.70
N ASP A 15 7.91 3.40 9.83
CA ASP A 15 9.28 3.21 9.34
C ASP A 15 9.42 3.29 7.81
N GLY A 16 8.32 3.42 7.08
CA GLY A 16 8.33 3.51 5.62
C GLY A 16 8.65 2.19 4.93
N SER A 17 8.66 1.07 5.68
CA SER A 17 9.03 -0.25 5.17
C SER A 17 7.90 -0.92 4.40
N PHE A 18 8.28 -1.79 3.45
CA PHE A 18 7.38 -2.76 2.87
C PHE A 18 7.72 -4.15 3.38
N GLY A 19 6.70 -4.87 3.80
CA GLY A 19 6.81 -6.26 4.23
C GLY A 19 6.17 -7.20 3.21
N PHE A 20 6.86 -8.28 2.88
CA PHE A 20 6.27 -9.50 2.33
C PHE A 20 6.97 -10.72 2.93
N SER A 21 6.19 -11.65 3.50
CA SER A 21 6.72 -12.87 4.14
C SER A 21 7.94 -12.60 5.05
N GLY A 22 7.87 -11.55 5.88
CA GLY A 22 8.92 -11.23 6.86
C GLY A 22 10.20 -10.61 6.30
N ARG A 23 10.25 -10.27 5.00
CA ARG A 23 11.38 -9.54 4.38
C ARG A 23 11.08 -8.04 4.31
N TYR A 24 12.04 -7.22 4.72
CA TYR A 24 12.02 -5.76 4.58
C TYR A 24 12.85 -5.35 3.38
N ILE A 25 12.26 -4.60 2.44
CA ILE A 25 13.00 -4.06 1.30
C ILE A 25 12.52 -2.63 1.02
N LEU A 26 13.49 -1.71 0.87
CA LEU A 26 13.37 -0.28 0.58
C LEU A 26 12.62 0.57 1.63
N TYR A 27 13.18 1.74 1.92
CA TYR A 27 12.51 2.81 2.68
C TYR A 27 11.75 3.72 1.70
N LEU A 28 10.42 3.59 1.60
CA LEU A 28 9.61 4.63 0.95
C LEU A 28 9.31 5.76 1.93
N PRO A 29 8.87 6.94 1.46
CA PRO A 29 8.68 8.11 2.32
C PRO A 29 7.71 7.82 3.48
N LEU A 30 8.03 8.19 4.71
CA LEU A 30 7.09 8.09 5.83
C LEU A 30 5.75 8.77 5.52
N PHE A 31 4.67 8.33 6.15
CA PHE A 31 3.36 8.98 6.02
C PHE A 31 2.67 9.13 7.37
N SER A 32 1.90 10.20 7.50
CA SER A 32 1.22 10.56 8.74
C SER A 32 -0.09 11.29 8.44
N THR A 33 -0.71 11.85 9.47
CA THR A 33 -1.95 12.62 9.41
C THR A 33 -1.96 13.59 8.23
N GLY A 34 -3.04 13.55 7.46
CA GLY A 34 -3.25 14.40 6.28
C GLY A 34 -2.64 13.86 4.97
N ASN A 35 -1.85 12.79 5.00
CA ASN A 35 -1.41 12.13 3.76
C ASN A 35 -2.49 11.17 3.22
N THR A 36 -2.59 11.10 1.89
CA THR A 36 -3.39 10.10 1.18
C THR A 36 -2.47 9.04 0.60
N ILE A 37 -2.62 7.79 1.05
CA ILE A 37 -1.89 6.64 0.50
C ILE A 37 -2.82 5.85 -0.42
N GLY A 38 -2.37 5.59 -1.65
CA GLY A 38 -3.04 4.66 -2.56
C GLY A 38 -2.27 3.34 -2.64
N CYS A 39 -2.99 2.24 -2.78
CA CYS A 39 -2.44 0.92 -3.09
C CYS A 39 -2.97 0.50 -4.47
N CYS A 40 -2.08 0.27 -5.42
CA CYS A 40 -2.42 0.00 -6.80
C CYS A 40 -1.96 -1.41 -7.18
N LEU A 41 -2.89 -2.24 -7.64
CA LEU A 41 -2.63 -3.59 -8.15
C LEU A 41 -2.71 -3.58 -9.67
N ASN A 42 -1.68 -4.11 -10.31
CA ASN A 42 -1.68 -4.38 -11.74
C ASN A 42 -1.85 -5.89 -11.95
N PHE A 43 -3.05 -6.30 -12.37
CA PHE A 43 -3.40 -7.70 -12.62
C PHE A 43 -2.75 -8.29 -13.87
N LYS A 44 -2.20 -7.45 -14.76
CA LYS A 44 -1.59 -7.88 -16.03
C LYS A 44 -0.18 -8.44 -15.81
N ASN A 45 0.58 -7.82 -14.93
CA ASN A 45 1.95 -8.23 -14.57
C ASN A 45 2.09 -8.70 -13.12
N ASN A 46 0.98 -8.81 -12.37
CA ASN A 46 0.93 -9.24 -10.98
C ASN A 46 1.88 -8.44 -10.08
N THR A 47 1.90 -7.12 -10.25
CA THR A 47 2.67 -6.20 -9.42
C THR A 47 1.77 -5.32 -8.58
N ALA A 48 2.31 -4.77 -7.50
CA ALA A 48 1.68 -3.69 -6.76
C ALA A 48 2.66 -2.57 -6.48
N PHE A 49 2.14 -1.35 -6.44
CA PHE A 49 2.85 -0.15 -6.03
C PHE A 49 1.97 0.70 -5.13
N TYR A 50 2.62 1.61 -4.41
CA TYR A 50 1.93 2.58 -3.58
C TYR A 50 2.05 3.98 -4.17
N THR A 51 1.13 4.85 -3.77
CA THR A 51 1.19 6.27 -4.08
C THR A 51 1.13 7.08 -2.80
N LYS A 52 1.81 8.21 -2.76
CA LYS A 52 1.68 9.20 -1.69
C LYS A 52 1.18 10.51 -2.28
N ASN A 53 0.03 10.97 -1.80
CA ASN A 53 -0.61 12.21 -2.24
C ASN A 53 -0.81 12.28 -3.76
N GLY A 54 -1.06 11.15 -4.41
CA GLY A 54 -1.26 11.06 -5.85
C GLY A 54 0.02 10.87 -6.69
N ILE A 55 1.18 10.72 -6.06
CA ILE A 55 2.46 10.46 -6.75
C ILE A 55 2.84 9.00 -6.55
N SER A 56 3.18 8.29 -7.63
CA SER A 56 3.65 6.90 -7.58
C SER A 56 5.01 6.81 -6.88
N LEU A 57 5.17 5.80 -6.03
CA LEU A 57 6.41 5.51 -5.31
C LEU A 57 7.23 4.38 -5.95
N GLY A 58 6.80 3.90 -7.13
CA GLY A 58 7.43 2.76 -7.82
C GLY A 58 6.93 1.40 -7.33
N ILE A 59 7.30 0.35 -8.07
CA ILE A 59 6.86 -1.03 -7.79
C ILE A 59 7.38 -1.49 -6.43
N ALA A 60 6.46 -1.85 -5.54
CA ALA A 60 6.77 -2.38 -4.21
C ALA A 60 6.82 -3.90 -4.21
N PHE A 61 5.89 -4.55 -4.92
CA PHE A 61 5.77 -6.01 -4.95
C PHE A 61 5.61 -6.54 -6.37
N GLN A 62 6.18 -7.72 -6.59
CA GLN A 62 6.11 -8.44 -7.86
C GLN A 62 5.71 -9.89 -7.60
N ASN A 63 5.20 -10.56 -8.64
CA ASN A 63 4.79 -11.96 -8.58
C ASN A 63 3.73 -12.22 -7.50
N LEU A 64 2.78 -11.29 -7.35
CA LEU A 64 1.62 -11.45 -6.48
C LEU A 64 0.79 -12.66 -6.93
N LYS A 65 0.28 -13.45 -5.98
CA LYS A 65 -0.44 -14.70 -6.25
C LYS A 65 -1.76 -14.74 -5.48
N GLY A 66 -2.72 -15.48 -6.05
CA GLY A 66 -4.00 -15.78 -5.41
C GLY A 66 -4.99 -14.62 -5.43
N THR A 67 -6.08 -14.79 -4.67
CA THR A 67 -7.08 -13.74 -4.45
C THR A 67 -6.60 -12.81 -3.36
N LEU A 68 -6.46 -11.52 -3.69
CA LEU A 68 -6.01 -10.50 -2.76
C LEU A 68 -7.18 -9.67 -2.26
N TYR A 69 -7.11 -9.27 -0.99
CA TYR A 69 -8.09 -8.41 -0.33
C TYR A 69 -7.40 -7.14 0.17
N PRO A 70 -8.02 -5.95 0.01
CA PRO A 70 -7.53 -4.74 0.66
C PRO A 70 -7.49 -4.94 2.18
N CYS A 71 -6.40 -4.52 2.82
CA CYS A 71 -6.24 -4.64 4.26
C CYS A 71 -5.59 -3.37 4.83
N VAL A 72 -6.06 -2.95 6.01
CA VAL A 72 -5.47 -1.85 6.78
C VAL A 72 -5.26 -2.33 8.21
N GLY A 73 -4.06 -2.10 8.75
CA GLY A 73 -3.73 -2.37 10.14
C GLY A 73 -3.45 -1.07 10.89
N LEU A 74 -4.05 -0.92 12.08
CA LEU A 74 -3.77 0.19 13.00
C LEU A 74 -3.15 -0.39 14.27
N LYS A 75 -2.02 0.18 14.70
CA LYS A 75 -1.30 -0.27 15.91
C LYS A 75 -1.52 0.66 17.11
N SER A 76 -1.57 1.96 16.88
CA SER A 76 -1.64 2.97 17.95
C SER A 76 -3.07 3.36 18.28
N GLN A 77 -3.35 3.54 19.57
CA GLN A 77 -4.63 4.05 20.04
C GLN A 77 -4.88 5.47 19.52
N GLY A 78 -6.13 5.76 19.13
CA GLY A 78 -6.52 7.07 18.59
C GLY A 78 -6.20 7.30 17.11
N GLY A 79 -5.48 6.37 16.46
CA GLY A 79 -5.32 6.40 15.01
C GLY A 79 -6.65 6.13 14.29
N SER A 80 -6.96 6.95 13.29
CA SER A 80 -8.13 6.76 12.44
C SER A 80 -7.76 6.99 10.98
N ILE A 81 -8.49 6.34 10.09
CA ILE A 81 -8.32 6.47 8.64
C ILE A 81 -9.68 6.50 7.96
N GLU A 82 -9.72 7.08 6.76
CA GLU A 82 -10.87 6.99 5.86
C GLU A 82 -10.45 6.20 4.62
N VAL A 83 -11.26 5.24 4.20
CA VAL A 83 -11.03 4.46 2.99
C VAL A 83 -11.80 5.05 1.80
N ASN A 84 -11.27 4.86 0.60
CA ASN A 84 -11.96 5.13 -0.66
C ASN A 84 -11.85 3.89 -1.55
N PHE A 85 -12.96 3.18 -1.76
CA PHE A 85 -13.03 2.06 -2.70
C PHE A 85 -13.69 2.45 -4.04
N GLY A 86 -13.74 3.75 -4.35
CA GLY A 86 -14.33 4.29 -5.57
C GLY A 86 -15.55 5.19 -5.34
N SER A 87 -15.91 5.51 -4.09
CA SER A 87 -17.02 6.41 -3.76
C SER A 87 -16.74 7.87 -4.09
N ARG A 88 -15.46 8.23 -4.25
CA ARG A 88 -15.00 9.56 -4.65
C ARG A 88 -13.80 9.46 -5.60
N LYS A 89 -13.48 10.54 -6.32
CA LYS A 89 -12.30 10.59 -7.19
C LYS A 89 -11.03 10.29 -6.39
N PHE A 90 -10.16 9.43 -6.94
CA PHE A 90 -8.87 9.14 -6.36
C PHE A 90 -7.90 10.32 -6.54
N LYS A 91 -6.97 10.50 -5.59
CA LYS A 91 -5.87 11.47 -5.74
C LYS A 91 -4.88 11.06 -6.82
N PHE A 92 -4.64 9.75 -6.97
CA PHE A 92 -3.87 9.22 -8.08
C PHE A 92 -4.82 9.06 -9.27
N ALA A 93 -4.52 9.72 -10.38
CA ALA A 93 -5.37 9.68 -11.57
C ALA A 93 -5.24 8.35 -12.34
N GLY A 94 -4.15 7.61 -12.16
CA GLY A 94 -3.81 6.41 -12.93
C GLY A 94 -3.69 6.75 -14.42
N ASN A 95 -2.49 6.85 -14.96
CA ASN A 95 -2.39 6.78 -16.41
C ASN A 95 -2.79 5.35 -16.82
N PRO A 96 -3.70 5.17 -17.78
CA PRO A 96 -3.87 3.85 -18.38
C PRO A 96 -2.54 3.50 -19.06
N GLU A 97 -1.83 2.53 -18.50
CA GLU A 97 -0.76 1.82 -19.24
C GLU A 97 -1.36 1.00 -20.37
#